data_AF-A0A5C3LSN9-F1
#
_entry.id   AF-A0A5C3LSN9-F1
#
_cell.length_a   1.000
_cell.length_b   1.000
_cell.length_c   1.000
_cell.angle_alpha   90.00
_cell.angle_beta   90.00
_cell.angle_gamma   90.00
#
_symmetry.space_group_name_H-M   'P 1'
#
loop_
_entity.id
_entity.type
_entity.pdbx_description
1 polymer ?
#
loop_
_entity_poly.entity_id
_entity_poly.type
_entity_poly.pdbx_seq_one_letter_code
_entity_poly.pdbx_strand_id
1 'polypeptide(L)'
;NLAHTVWQTLDFYGLLNKLSAVVADNATNNDTLLYELEDMFREIGVQFSAKDARLRCTPHTIHLSAMKLLDGIGAIPPLSEESRATPDNYQESVAEPTSPD
;
A
#
# COMPACT_ATOMS: atom_id res chain seq x y z
N ASN A 1 -13.30 -11.44 3.98
CA ASN A 1 -11.93 -11.46 3.43
C ASN A 1 -11.79 -10.25 2.50
N LEU A 2 -10.64 -9.57 2.49
CA LEU A 2 -10.37 -8.37 1.66
C LEU A 2 -10.59 -8.67 0.18
N ALA A 3 -10.13 -9.82 -0.32
CA ALA A 3 -10.30 -10.21 -1.72
C ALA A 3 -11.76 -10.32 -2.14
N HIS A 4 -12.58 -10.97 -1.31
CA HIS A 4 -14.01 -11.08 -1.58
C HIS A 4 -14.71 -9.71 -1.59
N THR A 5 -14.34 -8.80 -0.69
CA THR A 5 -14.88 -7.42 -0.70
C THR A 5 -14.49 -6.66 -1.97
N VAL A 6 -13.23 -6.77 -2.39
CA VAL A 6 -12.75 -6.17 -3.65
C VAL A 6 -13.49 -6.77 -4.84
N TRP A 7 -13.62 -8.10 -4.89
CA TRP A 7 -14.35 -8.81 -5.94
C TRP A 7 -15.80 -8.37 -6.06
N GLN A 8 -16.55 -8.36 -4.95
CA GLN A 8 -17.94 -7.88 -4.92
C GLN A 8 -18.06 -6.44 -5.41
N THR A 9 -17.09 -5.59 -5.07
CA THR A 9 -17.06 -4.20 -5.55
C THR A 9 -16.83 -4.14 -7.05
N LEU A 10 -15.88 -4.91 -7.58
CA LEU A 10 -15.61 -4.97 -9.02
C LEU A 10 -16.80 -5.51 -9.81
N ASP A 11 -17.48 -6.54 -9.30
CA ASP A 11 -18.68 -7.11 -9.90
C ASP A 11 -19.83 -6.09 -9.91
N PHE A 12 -20.08 -5.46 -8.76
CA PHE A 12 -21.11 -4.43 -8.62
C PHE A 12 -20.98 -3.29 -9.64
N TYR A 13 -19.74 -2.87 -9.95
CA TYR A 13 -19.48 -1.82 -10.94
C TYR A 13 -19.23 -2.33 -12.37
N GLY A 14 -19.30 -3.65 -12.62
CA GLY A 14 -19.03 -4.22 -13.96
C GLY A 14 -17.58 -4.02 -14.41
N LEU A 15 -16.64 -4.10 -13.47
CA LEU A 15 -15.20 -3.84 -13.66
C LEU A 15 -14.34 -5.10 -13.66
N LEU A 16 -14.90 -6.30 -13.51
CA LEU A 16 -14.14 -7.56 -13.48
C LEU A 16 -13.19 -7.69 -14.68
N ASN A 17 -13.66 -7.36 -15.89
CA ASN A 17 -12.84 -7.46 -17.12
C ASN A 17 -11.96 -6.22 -17.38
N LYS A 18 -11.85 -5.31 -16.40
CA LYS A 18 -11.15 -4.02 -16.53
C LYS A 18 -10.07 -3.81 -15.47
N LEU A 19 -9.91 -4.74 -14.53
CA LEU A 19 -8.86 -4.66 -13.53
C LEU A 19 -7.50 -5.05 -14.15
N SER A 20 -6.58 -4.09 -14.26
CA SER A 20 -5.24 -4.34 -14.78
C SER A 20 -4.17 -4.45 -13.69
N ALA A 21 -4.29 -3.67 -12.62
CA ALA A 21 -3.28 -3.60 -11.56
C ALA A 21 -3.92 -3.08 -10.26
N VAL A 22 -3.27 -3.41 -9.14
CA VAL A 22 -3.65 -2.96 -7.80
C VAL A 22 -2.42 -2.28 -7.17
N VAL A 23 -2.58 -1.01 -6.79
CA VAL A 23 -1.56 -0.25 -6.05
C VAL A 23 -1.93 -0.26 -4.57
N ALA A 24 -1.10 -0.89 -3.75
CA ALA A 24 -1.29 -0.97 -2.30
C ALA A 24 0.04 -0.77 -1.57
N ASP A 25 0.00 -0.63 -0.24
CA ASP A 25 1.21 -0.52 0.57
C ASP A 25 2.10 -1.79 0.47
N ASN A 26 3.25 -1.75 1.14
CA ASN A 26 4.22 -2.83 1.06
C ASN A 26 3.92 -4.00 2.02
N ALA A 27 2.70 -4.09 2.56
CA ALA A 27 2.31 -5.21 3.40
C ALA A 27 2.12 -6.48 2.57
N THR A 28 2.49 -7.64 3.15
CA THR A 28 2.44 -8.95 2.50
C THR A 28 1.02 -9.51 2.39
N ASN A 29 0.08 -9.04 3.21
CA ASN A 29 -1.34 -9.41 3.07
C ASN A 29 -1.95 -8.92 1.73
N ASN A 30 -1.38 -7.88 1.12
CA ASN A 30 -1.75 -7.47 -0.24
C ASN A 30 -1.33 -8.50 -1.28
N ASP A 31 -0.26 -9.27 -1.03
CA ASP A 31 0.11 -10.36 -1.93
C ASP A 31 -0.94 -11.48 -1.86
N THR A 32 -1.40 -11.82 -0.64
CA THR A 32 -2.52 -12.75 -0.44
C THR A 32 -3.80 -12.30 -1.14
N LEU A 33 -4.14 -11.00 -1.05
CA LEU A 33 -5.27 -10.41 -1.78
C LEU A 33 -5.17 -10.67 -3.29
N LEU A 34 -4.00 -10.41 -3.89
CA LEU A 34 -3.82 -10.54 -5.34
C LEU A 34 -3.87 -12.00 -5.80
N TYR A 35 -3.31 -12.94 -5.04
CA TYR A 35 -3.40 -14.37 -5.36
C TYR A 35 -4.84 -14.89 -5.30
N GLU A 36 -5.61 -14.49 -4.30
CA GLU A 36 -7.02 -14.88 -4.21
C GLU A 36 -7.85 -14.26 -5.34
N LEU A 37 -7.55 -13.01 -5.76
CA LEU A 37 -8.17 -12.41 -6.94
C LEU A 37 -7.82 -13.17 -8.23
N GLU A 38 -6.57 -13.60 -8.40
CA GLU A 38 -6.14 -14.42 -9.54
C GLU A 38 -6.91 -15.75 -9.63
N ASP A 39 -7.12 -16.41 -8.49
CA ASP A 39 -7.93 -17.63 -8.43
C ASP A 39 -9.39 -17.36 -8.87
N MET A 40 -10.02 -16.30 -8.37
CA MET A 40 -11.39 -15.94 -8.75
C MET A 40 -11.51 -15.51 -10.23
N PHE A 41 -10.53 -14.76 -10.76
CA PHE A 41 -10.52 -14.40 -12.19
C PHE A 41 -10.36 -15.62 -13.09
N ARG A 42 -9.54 -16.60 -12.67
CA ARG A 42 -9.36 -17.86 -13.39
C ARG A 42 -10.66 -18.65 -13.47
N GLU A 43 -11.49 -18.64 -12.41
CA GLU A 43 -12.80 -19.31 -12.39
C GLU A 43 -13.78 -18.77 -13.43
N ILE A 44 -13.71 -17.48 -13.74
CA ILE A 44 -14.56 -16.84 -14.76
C ILE A 44 -13.88 -16.74 -16.15
N GLY A 45 -12.71 -17.35 -16.33
CA GLY A 45 -11.98 -17.39 -17.60
C GLY A 45 -11.31 -16.06 -17.99
N VAL A 46 -11.07 -15.17 -17.03
CA VAL A 46 -10.36 -13.90 -17.26
C VAL A 46 -8.89 -14.09 -16.94
N GLN A 47 -8.01 -13.66 -17.86
CA GLN A 47 -6.57 -13.66 -17.61
C GLN A 47 -6.22 -12.51 -16.67
N PHE A 48 -5.74 -12.86 -15.48
CA PHE A 48 -5.23 -11.93 -14.49
C PHE A 48 -3.99 -12.58 -13.85
N SER A 49 -2.90 -11.81 -13.71
CA SER A 49 -1.64 -12.28 -13.13
C SER A 49 -1.41 -11.52 -11.83
N ALA A 50 -1.48 -12.20 -10.69
CA ALA A 50 -1.23 -11.62 -9.38
C ALA A 50 0.15 -10.94 -9.33
N LYS A 51 1.14 -11.57 -9.96
CA LYS A 51 2.52 -11.09 -10.03
C LYS A 51 2.65 -9.79 -10.82
N ASP A 52 2.00 -9.71 -11.98
CA ASP A 52 2.13 -8.55 -12.88
C ASP A 52 1.21 -7.39 -12.45
N ALA A 53 0.10 -7.70 -11.79
CA ALA A 53 -0.86 -6.72 -11.28
C ALA A 53 -0.44 -6.08 -9.95
N ARG A 54 0.55 -6.64 -9.24
CA ARG A 54 0.98 -6.17 -7.91
C ARG A 54 1.90 -4.95 -8.01
N LEU A 55 1.33 -3.76 -7.77
CA LEU A 55 2.08 -2.51 -7.68
C LEU A 55 2.19 -2.03 -6.22
N ARG A 56 3.33 -1.41 -5.88
CA ARG A 56 3.58 -0.83 -4.55
C ARG A 56 3.28 0.66 -4.55
N CYS A 57 2.74 1.15 -3.43
CA CYS A 57 2.47 2.56 -3.21
C CYS A 57 3.78 3.37 -3.23
N THR A 58 3.93 4.23 -4.24
CA THR A 58 5.13 5.05 -4.43
C THR A 58 5.37 6.00 -3.26
N PRO A 59 4.36 6.76 -2.76
CA PRO A 59 4.54 7.60 -1.56
C PRO A 59 5.05 6.81 -0.34
N HIS A 60 4.47 5.63 -0.08
CA HIS A 60 4.89 4.80 1.05
C HIS A 60 6.33 4.30 0.88
N THR A 61 6.72 3.91 -0.33
CA THR A 61 8.10 3.49 -0.64
C THR A 61 9.09 4.62 -0.41
N ILE A 62 8.79 5.83 -0.90
CA ILE A 62 9.64 7.02 -0.72
C ILE A 62 9.77 7.37 0.78
N HIS A 63 8.66 7.34 1.52
CA HIS A 63 8.67 7.59 2.96
C HIS A 63 9.59 6.60 3.70
N LEU A 64 9.45 5.29 3.45
CA LEU A 64 10.33 4.28 4.04
C LEU A 64 11.81 4.50 3.67
N SER A 65 12.10 4.85 2.41
CA SER A 65 13.46 5.16 1.97
C SER A 65 14.04 6.38 2.69
N ALA A 66 13.27 7.46 2.83
CA ALA A 66 13.69 8.66 3.53
C ALA A 66 13.98 8.39 5.01
N MET A 67 13.09 7.64 5.68
CA MET A 67 13.28 7.24 7.08
C MET A 67 14.56 6.42 7.27
N LYS A 68 14.82 5.46 6.37
CA LYS A 68 16.05 4.66 6.42
C LYS A 68 17.32 5.47 6.14
N LEU A 69 17.25 6.46 5.26
CA LEU A 69 18.36 7.37 5.01
C LEU A 69 18.69 8.19 6.25
N LEU A 70 17.68 8.82 6.86
CA LEU A 70 17.84 9.67 8.02
C LEU A 70 18.36 8.89 9.25
N ASP A 71 17.88 7.66 9.45
CA ASP A 71 18.40 6.71 10.45
C ASP A 71 19.89 6.41 10.20
N GLY A 72 20.25 6.11 8.95
CA GLY A 72 21.64 5.81 8.56
C GLY A 72 22.63 6.96 8.75
N ILE A 73 22.18 8.22 8.66
CA ILE A 73 23.02 9.41 8.91
C ILE A 73 22.93 9.90 10.36
N GLY A 74 22.17 9.23 11.23
CA GLY A 74 21.98 9.62 12.63
C GLY A 74 21.15 10.90 12.82
N ALA A 75 20.35 11.28 11.82
CA ALA A 75 19.48 12.46 11.86
C ALA A 75 18.15 12.20 12.58
N ILE A 76 17.84 10.94 12.89
CA ILE A 76 16.70 10.57 13.74
C ILE A 76 17.25 9.96 15.03
N PRO A 77 16.79 10.39 16.22
CA PRO A 77 17.07 9.65 17.45
C PRO A 77 16.58 8.19 17.30
N PRO A 78 17.26 7.22 17.94
CA PRO A 78 16.85 5.83 17.88
C PRO A 78 15.37 5.72 18.27
N LEU A 79 14.58 5.18 17.35
CA LEU A 79 13.14 4.97 17.55
C LEU A 79 12.95 4.22 18.87
N SER A 80 12.34 4.87 19.87
CA SER A 80 11.92 4.19 21.09
C SER A 80 10.92 3.10 20.74
N GLU A 81 10.84 2.04 21.54
CA GLU A 81 9.91 0.92 21.31
C GLU A 81 8.46 1.41 21.09
N GLU A 82 8.03 2.53 21.68
CA GLU A 82 6.70 3.14 21.44
C GLU A 82 6.48 3.66 20.02
N SER A 83 7.54 4.06 19.31
CA SER A 83 7.43 4.72 17.99
C SER A 83 7.37 3.75 16.81
N ARG A 84 7.49 2.44 17.07
CA ARG A 84 7.33 1.38 16.04
C ARG A 84 5.88 1.05 15.70
N ALA A 85 4.92 1.56 16.46
CA ALA A 85 3.50 1.36 16.22
C ALA A 85 2.68 2.53 16.79
N THR A 86 2.78 3.71 16.17
CA THR A 86 1.66 4.65 16.21
C THR A 86 1.10 4.80 14.80
N PRO A 87 -0.21 4.59 14.60
CA PRO A 87 -0.87 4.75 13.30
C PRO A 87 -1.09 6.22 12.94
N ASP A 88 -0.48 7.15 13.67
CA ASP A 88 -0.68 8.56 13.44
C ASP A 88 0.07 8.97 12.17
N ASN A 89 -0.73 9.38 11.18
CA ASN A 89 -0.29 9.98 9.95
C ASN A 89 0.74 11.07 10.26
N TYR A 90 2.02 10.82 9.97
CA TYR A 90 3.06 11.87 10.00
C TYR A 90 2.60 13.15 9.26
N GLN A 91 1.76 12.99 8.23
CA GLN A 91 1.12 14.07 7.48
C GLN A 91 0.34 15.07 8.35
N GLU A 92 -0.16 14.69 9.53
CA GLU A 92 -0.88 15.60 10.44
C GLU A 92 0.07 16.41 11.35
N SER A 93 1.32 15.99 11.49
CA SER A 93 2.30 16.63 12.40
C SER A 93 3.24 17.64 11.71
N VAL A 94 3.18 17.77 10.39
CA VAL A 94 4.01 18.71 9.62
C VAL A 94 3.30 20.06 9.55
N ALA A 95 3.66 20.99 10.43
CA ALA A 95 3.28 22.40 10.28
C ALA A 95 4.10 23.04 9.14
N GLU A 96 3.44 23.82 8.28
CA GLU A 96 4.12 24.65 7.28
C GLU A 96 5.17 25.55 7.98
N PRO A 97 6.38 25.69 7.42
CA PRO A 97 7.35 26.65 7.94
C PRO A 97 6.78 28.05 7.72
N THR A 98 6.25 28.65 8.78
CA THR A 98 5.85 30.05 8.77
C THR A 98 7.12 30.90 8.62
N SER A 99 7.15 31.73 7.60
CA SER A 99 8.23 32.70 7.43
C SER A 99 8.16 33.70 8.60
N PRO A 100 9.30 34.06 9.22
CA PRO A 100 9.30 35.11 10.23
C PRO A 100 9.10 36.48 9.54
N ASP A 101 8.12 37.24 10.03
CA ASP A 101 7.89 38.66 9.69
C ASP A 101 9.08 39.56 10.11
#